data_AF-A0AA37NTH8-F1
#
_entry.id   AF-A0AA37NTH8-F1
#
_cell.length_a   1.000
_cell.length_b   1.000
_cell.length_c   1.000
_cell.angle_alpha   90.00
_cell.angle_beta   90.00
_cell.angle_gamma   90.00
#
_symmetry.space_group_name_H-M   'P 1'
#
loop_
_entity.id
_entity.type
_entity.pdbx_description
1 polymer ?
#
loop_
_entity_poly.entity_id
_entity_poly.type
_entity_poly.pdbx_seq_one_letter_code
_entity_poly.pdbx_strand_id
1 'polypeptide(L)'
;MRIEITHRWRYQWGGRWVTSRWETTEQQIRKEHPEAVAVPGTRREKRQLDQPAEVDYANSCSQSQFARAPYPSVLYWPSDIPGHKGEIPLPAAVAEYSVLEVDGCWTVIQAGKHPREVYRGPGPVRVEAAP
;
A
#
# COMPACT_ATOMS: atom_id res chain seq x y z
N MET A 1 1.92 3.44 1.22
CA MET A 1 1.90 2.05 1.67
C MET A 1 2.08 2.02 3.17
N ARG A 2 1.18 1.33 3.86
CA ARG A 2 1.17 1.21 5.32
C ARG A 2 1.25 -0.27 5.66
N ILE A 3 2.12 -0.63 6.59
CA ILE A 3 2.09 -1.98 7.15
C ILE A 3 1.00 -1.98 8.21
N GLU A 4 -0.09 -2.68 7.91
CA GLU A 4 -1.11 -2.99 8.90
C GLU A 4 -0.71 -4.27 9.62
N ILE A 5 -0.46 -4.16 10.92
CA ILE A 5 -0.16 -5.31 11.78
C ILE A 5 -1.47 -5.82 12.35
N THR A 6 -1.79 -7.07 12.06
CA THR A 6 -2.96 -7.75 12.60
C THR A 6 -2.54 -8.93 13.47
N HIS A 7 -3.39 -9.25 14.45
CA HIS A 7 -3.23 -10.40 15.33
C HIS A 7 -4.57 -11.10 15.50
N ARG A 8 -4.54 -12.36 15.96
CA ARG A 8 -5.68 -12.91 16.71
C ARG A 8 -5.61 -12.38 18.13
N TRP A 9 -6.77 -12.17 18.75
CA TRP A 9 -6.88 -11.52 20.05
C TRP A 9 -7.61 -12.39 21.05
N ARG A 10 -7.16 -12.41 22.30
CA ARG A 10 -7.93 -12.92 23.43
C ARG A 10 -8.62 -11.78 24.13
N TYR A 11 -9.92 -11.88 24.34
CA TYR A 11 -10.74 -10.84 24.99
C TYR A 11 -11.81 -11.47 25.88
N GLN A 12 -12.45 -10.66 26.73
CA GLN A 12 -13.53 -11.15 27.57
C GLN A 12 -14.88 -11.05 26.87
N TRP A 13 -15.61 -12.15 26.86
CA TRP A 13 -16.98 -12.22 26.37
C TRP A 13 -17.83 -13.04 27.34
N GLY A 14 -18.88 -12.44 27.91
CA GLY A 14 -19.76 -13.12 28.86
C GLY A 14 -19.02 -13.71 30.07
N GLY A 15 -18.00 -13.00 30.58
CA GLY A 15 -17.20 -13.44 31.73
C GLY A 15 -16.18 -14.55 31.43
N ARG A 16 -15.99 -14.93 30.16
CA ARG A 16 -15.00 -15.94 29.75
C ARG A 16 -13.99 -15.32 28.79
N TRP A 17 -12.76 -15.83 28.85
CA TRP A 17 -11.74 -15.49 27.86
C TRP A 17 -11.95 -16.30 26.58
N VAL A 18 -12.17 -15.61 25.47
CA VAL A 18 -12.32 -16.19 24.13
C VAL A 18 -11.23 -15.70 23.20
N THR A 19 -10.91 -16.45 22.15
CA THR A 19 -9.95 -16.05 21.11
C THR A 19 -10.70 -15.69 19.83
N SER A 20 -10.34 -14.57 19.19
CA SER A 20 -10.92 -14.14 17.93
C SER A 20 -10.66 -15.16 16.81
N ARG A 21 -11.67 -15.40 15.98
CA ARG A 21 -11.54 -16.27 14.80
C ARG A 21 -10.82 -15.57 13.64
N TRP A 22 -11.02 -14.26 13.52
CA TRP A 22 -10.38 -13.42 12.52
C TRP A 22 -9.22 -12.61 13.13
N GLU A 23 -8.33 -12.20 12.24
CA GLU A 23 -7.25 -11.26 12.56
C GLU A 23 -7.79 -9.83 12.48
N THR A 24 -7.37 -8.98 13.40
CA THR A 24 -7.72 -7.56 13.38
C THR A 24 -6.59 -6.72 13.98
N THR A 25 -6.65 -5.40 13.79
CA THR A 25 -5.66 -4.46 14.31
C THR A 25 -5.87 -4.19 15.78
N GLU A 26 -4.80 -3.76 16.46
CA GLU A 26 -4.88 -3.32 17.86
C GLU A 26 -5.85 -2.13 18.01
N GLN A 27 -5.79 -1.15 17.10
CA GLN A 27 -6.68 0.01 17.14
C GLN A 27 -8.15 -0.36 17.04
N GLN A 28 -8.50 -1.43 16.32
CA GLN A 28 -9.88 -1.85 16.14
C GLN A 28 -10.37 -2.65 17.34
N ILE A 29 -9.63 -3.68 17.77
CA ILE A 29 -10.07 -4.53 18.88
C ILE A 29 -10.16 -3.76 20.20
N ARG A 30 -9.26 -2.80 20.46
CA ARG A 30 -9.25 -2.02 21.71
C ARG A 30 -10.45 -1.09 21.84
N LYS A 31 -11.14 -0.75 20.75
CA LYS A 31 -12.38 0.04 20.79
C LYS A 31 -13.55 -0.75 21.37
N GLU A 32 -13.62 -2.04 21.06
CA GLU A 32 -14.70 -2.94 21.50
C GLU A 32 -14.33 -3.69 22.78
N HIS A 33 -13.06 -4.09 22.90
CA HIS A 33 -12.49 -4.88 23.99
C HIS A 33 -11.15 -4.28 24.43
N PRO A 34 -11.17 -3.21 25.27
CA PRO A 34 -9.96 -2.53 25.73
C PRO A 34 -8.98 -3.46 26.46
N GLU A 35 -9.46 -4.54 27.06
CA GLU A 35 -8.68 -5.55 27.78
C GLU A 35 -8.05 -6.61 26.87
N ALA A 36 -8.30 -6.57 25.55
CA ALA A 36 -7.85 -7.58 24.62
C ALA A 36 -6.32 -7.73 24.61
N VAL A 37 -5.83 -8.97 24.49
CA VAL A 37 -4.40 -9.30 24.44
C VAL A 37 -4.09 -10.03 23.15
N ALA A 38 -3.04 -9.63 22.44
CA ALA A 38 -2.61 -10.28 21.21
C ALA A 38 -2.15 -11.72 21.47
N VAL A 39 -2.58 -12.67 20.65
CA VAL A 39 -2.16 -14.07 20.74
C VAL A 39 -0.75 -14.22 20.14
N PRO A 40 0.23 -14.76 20.89
CA PRO A 40 1.57 -14.98 20.40
C PRO A 40 1.60 -15.83 19.12
N GLY A 41 2.51 -15.53 18.19
CA GLY A 41 2.67 -16.27 16.94
C GLY A 41 1.60 -16.02 15.87
N THR A 42 0.60 -15.17 16.14
CA THR A 42 -0.47 -14.83 15.18
C THR A 42 -0.29 -13.49 14.48
N ARG A 43 0.86 -12.83 14.70
CA ARG A 43 1.20 -11.57 14.03
C ARG A 43 1.23 -11.80 12.52
N ARG A 44 0.43 -11.03 11.79
CA ARG A 44 0.53 -10.90 10.34
C ARG A 44 0.75 -9.46 9.96
N GLU A 45 1.59 -9.28 8.95
CA GLU A 45 1.87 -7.98 8.37
C GLU A 45 1.18 -7.94 7.02
N LYS A 46 0.11 -7.14 6.93
CA LYS A 46 -0.60 -6.92 5.68
C LYS A 46 -0.11 -5.60 5.09
N ARG A 47 0.34 -5.65 3.84
CA ARG A 47 0.68 -4.45 3.08
C ARG A 47 -0.62 -3.80 2.62
N GLN A 48 -0.91 -2.62 3.14
CA GLN A 48 -1.98 -1.78 2.63
C GLN A 48 -1.41 -0.92 1.50
N LEU A 49 -1.95 -1.13 0.30
CA LEU A 49 -1.63 -0.33 -0.88
C LEU A 49 -2.34 1.01 -0.67
N ASP A 50 -1.57 2.08 -0.52
CA ASP A 50 -2.14 3.40 -0.24
C ASP A 50 -2.10 4.31 -1.46
N GLN A 51 -1.32 3.94 -2.48
CA GLN A 51 -1.15 4.76 -3.67
C GLN A 51 -1.94 4.18 -4.85
N PRO A 52 -2.56 5.03 -5.70
CA PRO A 52 -3.29 4.54 -6.87
C PRO A 52 -2.43 3.64 -7.79
N ALA A 53 -1.15 3.96 -7.97
CA ALA A 53 -0.21 3.14 -8.73
C ALA A 53 -0.02 1.73 -8.13
N GLU A 54 0.00 1.61 -6.79
CA GLU A 54 0.14 0.34 -6.07
C GLU A 54 -1.06 -0.59 -6.31
N VAL A 55 -2.26 -0.01 -6.32
CA VAL A 55 -3.50 -0.72 -6.62
C VAL A 55 -3.52 -1.18 -8.09
N ASP A 56 -3.14 -0.30 -9.02
CA ASP A 56 -3.07 -0.63 -10.44
C ASP A 56 -2.09 -1.78 -10.69
N TYR A 57 -0.89 -1.69 -10.12
CA TYR A 57 0.11 -2.74 -10.24
C TYR A 57 -0.39 -4.06 -9.65
N ALA A 58 -1.00 -4.05 -8.46
CA ALA A 58 -1.54 -5.27 -7.86
C ALA A 58 -2.68 -5.91 -8.70
N ASN A 59 -3.62 -5.10 -9.18
CA ASN A 59 -4.71 -5.54 -10.07
C ASN A 59 -4.17 -6.10 -11.38
N SER A 60 -3.11 -5.49 -11.87
CA SER A 60 -2.47 -5.95 -13.08
C SER A 60 -1.79 -7.31 -12.82
N CYS A 61 -1.08 -7.51 -11.71
CA CYS A 61 -0.38 -8.76 -11.41
C CYS A 61 -1.34 -9.95 -11.21
N SER A 62 -2.51 -9.72 -10.62
CA SER A 62 -3.52 -10.76 -10.38
C SER A 62 -4.20 -11.28 -11.65
N GLN A 63 -4.18 -10.52 -12.76
CA GLN A 63 -4.79 -10.89 -14.05
C GLN A 63 -3.86 -11.69 -14.98
N SER A 64 -2.63 -12.00 -14.57
CA SER A 64 -1.58 -12.52 -15.48
C SER A 64 -1.67 -14.04 -15.74
N GLN A 65 -2.56 -14.45 -16.65
CA GLN A 65 -2.40 -15.68 -17.45
C GLN A 65 -1.68 -15.43 -18.80
N PHE A 66 -1.41 -14.17 -19.16
CA PHE A 66 -0.77 -13.81 -20.42
C PHE A 66 0.48 -12.96 -20.19
N ALA A 67 1.53 -13.29 -20.95
CA ALA A 67 2.83 -12.62 -20.94
C ALA A 67 2.65 -11.09 -21.07
N ARG A 68 3.07 -10.35 -20.04
CA ARG A 68 2.96 -8.89 -20.03
C ARG A 68 4.02 -8.32 -20.94
N ALA A 69 3.65 -7.34 -21.76
CA ALA A 69 4.61 -6.40 -22.31
C ALA A 69 5.39 -5.74 -21.13
N PRO A 70 6.69 -5.45 -21.30
CA PRO A 70 7.46 -4.76 -20.27
C PRO A 70 6.82 -3.40 -19.96
N TYR A 71 6.79 -3.04 -18.68
CA TYR A 71 6.36 -1.71 -18.26
C TYR A 71 7.35 -0.68 -18.81
N PRO A 72 6.89 0.41 -19.45
CA PRO A 72 7.78 1.40 -20.07
C PRO A 72 8.44 2.38 -19.08
N SER A 73 7.91 2.55 -17.87
CA SER A 73 8.48 3.45 -16.87
C SER A 73 8.36 2.92 -15.44
N VAL A 74 9.09 3.53 -14.52
CA VAL A 74 9.11 3.21 -13.09
C VAL A 74 8.98 4.50 -12.29
N LEU A 75 8.06 4.52 -11.32
CA LEU A 75 7.96 5.59 -10.33
C LEU A 75 8.82 5.23 -9.11
N TYR A 76 9.66 6.17 -8.69
CA TYR A 76 10.45 6.12 -7.48
C TYR A 76 10.01 7.18 -6.48
N TRP A 77 9.88 6.79 -5.22
CA TRP A 77 9.54 7.69 -4.11
C TRP A 77 10.32 7.30 -2.84
N PRO A 78 10.53 8.23 -1.89
CA PRO A 78 11.11 7.90 -0.60
C PRO A 78 10.15 6.97 0.14
N SER A 79 10.60 5.75 0.41
CA SER A 79 9.83 4.80 1.20
C SER A 79 10.40 4.72 2.61
N ASP A 80 9.60 5.13 3.59
CA ASP A 80 9.94 4.97 5.01
C ASP A 80 9.72 3.52 5.51
N ILE A 81 9.36 2.61 4.60
CA ILE A 81 9.06 1.22 4.92
C ILE A 81 10.34 0.40 4.81
N PRO A 82 10.83 -0.20 5.91
CA PRO A 82 12.02 -1.03 5.89
C PRO A 82 11.92 -2.15 4.84
N GLY A 83 12.91 -2.25 3.96
CA GLY A 83 12.97 -3.26 2.90
C GLY A 83 12.13 -2.96 1.65
N HIS A 84 11.42 -1.83 1.60
CA HIS A 84 10.75 -1.36 0.39
C HIS A 84 11.62 -0.31 -0.30
N LYS A 85 11.95 -0.52 -1.57
CA LYS A 85 12.80 0.41 -2.34
C LYS A 85 12.06 1.65 -2.85
N GLY A 86 10.74 1.70 -2.62
CA GLY A 86 9.89 2.79 -3.11
C GLY A 86 9.90 2.86 -4.62
N GLU A 87 9.75 1.71 -5.28
CA GLU A 87 9.75 1.60 -6.73
C GLU A 87 8.48 0.88 -7.20
N ILE A 88 7.85 1.38 -8.26
CA ILE A 88 6.69 0.73 -8.86
C ILE A 88 6.67 0.88 -10.38
N PRO A 89 6.52 -0.22 -11.14
CA PRO A 89 6.36 -0.17 -12.57
C PRO A 89 5.07 0.55 -12.98
N LEU A 90 5.16 1.37 -14.01
CA LEU A 90 4.09 2.20 -14.53
C LEU A 90 3.77 1.86 -15.99
N PRO A 91 2.47 1.84 -16.39
CA PRO A 91 2.04 1.34 -17.69
C PRO A 91 2.31 2.27 -18.88
N ALA A 92 2.64 3.54 -18.65
CA ALA A 92 2.80 4.55 -19.71
C ALA A 92 4.23 5.12 -19.79
N ALA A 93 4.55 5.82 -20.87
CA ALA A 93 5.89 6.38 -21.04
C ALA A 93 6.15 7.53 -20.04
N VAL A 94 7.43 7.82 -19.74
CA VAL A 94 7.83 8.91 -18.83
C VAL A 94 7.22 10.26 -19.24
N ALA A 95 7.15 10.54 -20.55
CA ALA A 95 6.59 11.78 -21.09
C ALA A 95 5.08 11.95 -20.82
N GLU A 96 4.38 10.87 -20.46
CA GLU A 96 2.97 10.88 -20.09
C GLU A 96 2.75 11.13 -18.60
N TYR A 97 3.80 11.40 -17.83
CA TYR A 97 3.67 11.73 -16.41
C TYR A 97 4.15 13.14 -16.10
N SER A 98 3.34 13.85 -15.32
CA SER A 98 3.68 15.16 -14.75
C SER A 98 3.93 15.00 -13.26
N VAL A 99 5.07 15.49 -12.80
CA VAL A 99 5.43 15.53 -11.38
C VAL A 99 5.29 16.97 -10.89
N LEU A 100 4.50 17.16 -9.83
CA LEU A 100 4.21 18.47 -9.24
C LEU A 100 4.51 18.44 -7.75
N GLU A 101 5.12 19.50 -7.23
CA GLU A 101 5.26 19.74 -5.80
C GLU A 101 4.36 20.92 -5.41
N VAL A 102 3.44 20.69 -4.47
CA VAL A 102 2.56 21.72 -3.91
C VAL A 102 2.57 21.59 -2.39
N ASP A 103 2.98 22.65 -1.70
CA ASP A 103 3.03 22.72 -0.23
C ASP A 103 3.81 21.56 0.42
N GLY A 104 4.92 21.13 -0.21
CA GLY A 104 5.75 20.01 0.25
C GLY A 104 5.14 18.62 0.01
N CYS A 105 4.00 18.54 -0.69
CA CYS A 105 3.39 17.30 -1.14
C CYS A 105 3.67 17.10 -2.63
N TRP A 106 4.22 15.93 -2.95
CA TRP A 106 4.54 15.54 -4.31
C TRP A 106 3.40 14.73 -4.90
N THR A 107 2.94 15.14 -6.09
CA THR A 107 1.85 14.50 -6.82
C THR A 107 2.35 14.12 -8.20
N VAL A 108 2.07 12.88 -8.61
CA VAL A 108 2.35 12.40 -9.96
C VAL A 108 1.02 12.15 -10.66
N ILE A 109 0.87 12.77 -11.83
CA ILE A 109 -0.35 12.70 -12.64
C ILE A 109 0.00 12.06 -13.97
N GLN A 110 -0.73 11.01 -14.34
CA GLN A 110 -0.69 10.46 -15.70
C GLN A 110 -1.54 11.34 -16.62
N ALA A 111 -0.92 11.88 -17.66
CA ALA A 111 -1.57 12.54 -18.77
C ALA A 111 -2.32 11.52 -19.63
N GLY A 112 -3.46 11.92 -20.19
CA GLY A 112 -4.29 11.06 -21.04
C GLY A 112 -5.65 11.69 -21.26
N LYS A 113 -6.57 10.93 -21.87
CA LYS A 113 -7.96 11.37 -22.09
C LYS A 113 -8.68 11.74 -20.79
N HIS A 114 -8.31 11.06 -19.69
CA HIS A 114 -8.74 11.38 -18.34
C HIS A 114 -7.48 11.40 -17.46
N PRO A 115 -6.97 12.60 -17.09
CA PRO A 115 -5.79 12.69 -16.25
C PRO A 115 -6.08 12.05 -14.89
N ARG A 116 -5.13 11.27 -14.39
CA ARG A 116 -5.29 10.48 -13.16
C ARG A 116 -4.10 10.67 -12.25
N GLU A 117 -4.37 10.88 -10.96
CA GLU A 117 -3.35 10.83 -9.91
C GLU A 117 -2.87 9.39 -9.72
N VAL A 118 -1.56 9.18 -9.88
CA VAL A 118 -0.91 7.87 -9.67
C VAL A 118 -0.15 7.81 -8.35
N TYR A 119 0.25 8.97 -7.82
CA TYR A 119 0.92 9.09 -6.54
C TYR A 119 0.61 10.44 -5.90
N ARG A 120 0.45 10.44 -4.58
CA ARG A 120 0.45 11.66 -3.77
C ARG A 120 1.07 11.39 -2.40
N GLY A 121 2.09 12.15 -2.03
CA GLY A 121 2.81 11.88 -0.78
C GLY A 121 4.12 12.65 -0.60
N PRO A 122 4.98 12.18 0.32
CA PRO A 122 6.29 12.78 0.55
C PRO A 122 7.23 12.55 -0.64
N GLY A 123 8.01 13.56 -0.99
CA GLY A 123 9.05 13.45 -2.01
C GLY A 123 10.46 13.55 -1.45
N PRO A 124 11.47 13.60 -2.33
CA PRO A 124 11.36 13.81 -3.78
C PRO A 124 10.94 12.54 -4.53
N VAL A 125 10.02 12.67 -5.51
CA VAL A 125 9.62 11.56 -6.39
C VAL A 125 10.14 11.77 -7.81
N ARG A 126 10.38 10.68 -8.53
CA ARG A 126 10.83 10.71 -9.92
C ARG A 126 10.23 9.56 -10.74
N VAL A 127 9.98 9.82 -12.02
CA VAL A 127 9.55 8.80 -12.97
C VAL A 127 10.66 8.63 -14.00
N GLU A 128 11.15 7.41 -14.16
CA GLU A 128 12.25 7.08 -15.07
C GLU A 128 11.82 6.01 -16.07
N ALA A 129 12.53 5.91 -17.20
CA ALA A 129 12.29 4.83 -18.15
C ALA A 129 12.68 3.49 -17.51
N ALA A 130 11.88 2.45 -17.74
CA ALA A 130 12.22 1.12 -17.27
C ALA A 130 13.45 0.59 -18.04
N PRO A 131 14.36 -0.15 -17.37
CA PRO A 131 15.54 -0.73 -18.00
C PRO A 131 15.21 -1.85 -19.00
#